data_AF-A0AAD4S750-F1
#
_entry.id   AF-A0AAD4S750-F1
#
_cell.length_a   1.000
_cell.length_b   1.000
_cell.length_c   1.000
_cell.angle_alpha   90.00
_cell.angle_beta   90.00
_cell.angle_gamma   90.00
#
_symmetry.space_group_name_H-M   'P 1'
#
loop_
_entity.id
_entity.type
_entity.pdbx_description
1 polymer ?
#
loop_
_entity_poly.entity_id
_entity_poly.type
_entity_poly.pdbx_seq_one_letter_code
_entity_poly.pdbx_strand_id
1 'polypeptide(L)'
;MIMVSTTADARKLDEKARREKMIECMDKDLKELNKGGDFGQTDEQLVAFQQIVNAEIAKHPLTTHTKEEVSKAFTEIKELVKIDPRLGDLPMEKVSKRIKDMALIALKCMKRLGN
;
A
#
# COMPACT_ATOMS: atom_id res chain seq x y z
N MET A 1 28.21 23.44 -24.16
CA MET A 1 28.23 24.33 -22.98
C MET A 1 27.29 23.73 -21.95
N ILE A 2 27.86 23.32 -20.82
CA ILE A 2 27.28 22.94 -19.52
C ILE A 2 26.10 21.93 -19.55
N MET A 3 26.48 20.68 -19.24
CA MET A 3 25.63 19.62 -18.71
C MET A 3 24.84 20.05 -17.46
N VAL A 4 23.83 19.22 -17.14
CA VAL A 4 23.20 19.00 -15.82
C VAL A 4 21.91 19.77 -15.58
N SER A 5 20.79 19.11 -15.89
CA SER A 5 19.58 19.16 -15.07
C SER A 5 18.86 17.79 -15.03
N THR A 6 19.59 16.70 -15.25
CA THR A 6 19.02 15.33 -15.26
C THR A 6 18.87 14.75 -13.86
N THR A 7 19.44 15.35 -12.82
CA THR A 7 19.47 14.74 -11.47
C THR A 7 18.15 14.88 -10.71
N ALA A 8 17.36 15.92 -10.95
CA ALA A 8 16.06 16.10 -10.31
C ALA A 8 14.98 15.19 -10.93
N ASP A 9 14.92 15.12 -12.27
CA ASP A 9 14.02 14.23 -12.99
C ASP A 9 14.39 12.76 -12.85
N ALA A 10 15.69 12.42 -12.86
CA ALA A 10 16.13 11.04 -12.61
C ALA A 10 15.75 10.56 -11.19
N ARG A 11 15.86 11.41 -10.16
CA ARG A 11 15.42 11.06 -8.79
C ARG A 11 13.91 10.86 -8.69
N LYS A 12 13.11 11.69 -9.38
CA LYS A 12 11.65 11.54 -9.43
C LYS A 12 11.21 10.30 -10.22
N LEU A 13 11.91 9.98 -11.32
CA LEU A 13 11.71 8.76 -12.09
C LEU A 13 12.09 7.52 -11.26
N ASP A 14 13.19 7.58 -10.50
CA ASP A 14 13.61 6.49 -9.60
C ASP A 14 12.60 6.28 -8.46
N GLU A 15 12.05 7.36 -7.89
CA GLU A 15 11.02 7.27 -6.86
C GLU A 15 9.70 6.72 -7.39
N LYS A 16 9.28 7.13 -8.60
CA LYS A 16 8.12 6.57 -9.28
C LYS A 16 8.30 5.08 -9.58
N ALA A 17 9.44 4.69 -10.15
CA ALA A 17 9.74 3.29 -10.46
C ALA A 17 9.84 2.42 -9.20
N ARG A 18 10.41 2.96 -8.11
CA ARG A 18 10.41 2.30 -6.79
C ARG A 18 8.99 2.14 -6.25
N ARG A 19 8.12 3.13 -6.45
CA ARG A 19 6.71 3.06 -6.05
C ARG A 19 5.96 1.99 -6.81
N GLU A 20 6.13 1.94 -8.13
CA GLU A 20 5.51 0.92 -8.98
C GLU A 20 5.96 -0.49 -8.54
N LYS A 21 7.27 -0.70 -8.34
CA LYS A 21 7.79 -1.98 -7.84
C LYS A 21 7.28 -2.32 -6.43
N MET A 22 7.09 -1.32 -5.57
CA MET A 22 6.53 -1.54 -4.23
C MET A 22 5.08 -1.98 -4.31
N ILE A 23 4.28 -1.33 -5.15
CA ILE A 23 2.88 -1.69 -5.41
C ILE A 23 2.81 -3.11 -6.00
N GLU A 24 3.63 -3.45 -6.99
CA GLU A 24 3.67 -4.79 -7.57
C GLU A 24 4.06 -5.86 -6.54
N CYS A 25 5.04 -5.58 -5.68
CA CYS A 25 5.44 -6.48 -4.61
C CYS A 25 4.31 -6.68 -3.58
N MET A 26 3.63 -5.60 -3.21
CA MET A 26 2.49 -5.65 -2.29
C MET A 26 1.31 -6.41 -2.88
N ASP A 27 1.03 -6.21 -4.17
CA ASP A 27 -0.04 -6.91 -4.90
C ASP A 27 0.21 -8.43 -4.91
N LYS A 28 1.44 -8.84 -5.19
CA LYS A 28 1.82 -10.26 -5.21
C LYS A 28 1.69 -10.92 -3.84
N ASP A 29 2.28 -10.36 -2.79
CA ASP A 29 2.23 -10.94 -1.43
C ASP A 29 0.77 -10.92 -0.90
N LEU A 30 -0.06 -9.93 -1.28
CA LEU A 30 -1.46 -9.87 -0.86
C LEU A 30 -2.35 -10.89 -1.60
N LYS A 31 -2.10 -11.15 -2.88
CA LYS A 31 -2.76 -12.24 -3.64
C LYS A 31 -2.44 -13.61 -3.03
N GLU A 32 -1.20 -13.84 -2.62
CA GLU A 32 -0.79 -15.08 -1.96
C GLU A 32 -1.47 -15.26 -0.60
N LEU A 33 -1.54 -14.20 0.22
CA LEU A 33 -2.31 -14.22 1.47
C LEU A 33 -3.78 -14.53 1.25
N ASN A 34 -4.36 -14.06 0.14
CA ASN A 34 -5.76 -14.30 -0.15
C ASN A 34 -6.07 -15.72 -0.62
N LYS A 35 -5.13 -16.37 -1.35
CA LYS A 35 -5.27 -17.79 -1.73
C LYS A 35 -5.41 -18.72 -0.52
N GLY A 36 -4.92 -18.30 0.64
CA GLY A 36 -5.10 -19.01 1.90
C GLY A 36 -6.51 -18.99 2.47
N GLY A 37 -7.45 -18.22 1.89
CA GLY A 37 -8.84 -18.14 2.34
C GLY A 37 -9.06 -17.42 3.69
N ASP A 38 -8.00 -16.97 4.35
CA ASP A 38 -8.00 -16.50 5.76
C ASP A 38 -8.93 -15.30 6.01
N PHE A 39 -9.24 -14.53 4.97
CA PHE A 39 -10.05 -13.32 5.10
C PHE A 39 -11.50 -13.46 4.63
N GLY A 40 -11.83 -14.49 3.86
CA GLY A 40 -13.18 -14.68 3.30
C GLY A 40 -13.70 -13.47 2.49
N GLN A 41 -12.79 -12.66 1.94
CA GLN A 41 -13.13 -11.55 1.05
C GLN A 41 -13.36 -12.09 -0.36
N THR A 42 -14.34 -11.54 -1.07
CA THR A 42 -14.48 -11.78 -2.50
C THR A 42 -13.32 -11.12 -3.27
N ASP A 43 -13.01 -11.61 -4.47
CA ASP A 43 -12.01 -10.97 -5.35
C ASP A 43 -12.30 -9.47 -5.55
N GLU A 44 -13.57 -9.09 -5.64
CA GLU A 44 -13.98 -7.68 -5.76
C GLU A 44 -13.64 -6.86 -4.51
N GLN A 45 -13.87 -7.41 -3.31
CA GLN A 45 -13.51 -6.78 -2.04
C GLN A 45 -11.99 -6.62 -1.90
N LEU A 46 -11.21 -7.54 -2.44
CA LEU A 46 -9.76 -7.46 -2.38
C LEU A 46 -9.22 -6.37 -3.28
N VAL A 47 -9.75 -6.31 -4.51
CA VAL A 47 -9.39 -5.25 -5.46
C VAL A 47 -9.77 -3.89 -4.90
N ALA A 48 -10.98 -3.75 -4.34
CA ALA A 48 -11.43 -2.50 -3.73
C ALA A 48 -10.55 -2.08 -2.54
N PHE A 49 -10.23 -3.01 -1.64
CA PHE A 49 -9.35 -2.74 -0.50
C PHE A 49 -7.93 -2.36 -0.95
N GLN A 50 -7.37 -3.05 -1.95
CA GLN A 50 -6.07 -2.70 -2.53
C GLN A 50 -6.07 -1.31 -3.14
N GLN A 51 -7.12 -0.93 -3.88
CA GLN A 51 -7.21 0.40 -4.47
C GLN A 51 -7.14 1.49 -3.40
N ILE A 52 -7.85 1.31 -2.28
CA ILE A 52 -7.81 2.24 -1.14
C ILE A 52 -6.40 2.33 -0.56
N VAL A 53 -5.79 1.19 -0.23
CA VAL A 53 -4.46 1.19 0.39
C VAL A 53 -3.39 1.73 -0.56
N ASN A 54 -3.42 1.37 -1.83
CA ASN A 54 -2.48 1.87 -2.84
C ASN A 54 -2.65 3.38 -3.05
N ALA A 55 -3.89 3.88 -3.08
CA ALA A 55 -4.17 5.31 -3.18
C ALA A 55 -3.64 6.06 -1.95
N GLU A 56 -3.76 5.49 -0.76
CA GLU A 56 -3.22 6.11 0.46
C GLU A 56 -1.69 6.12 0.45
N ILE A 57 -1.06 4.98 0.14
CA ILE A 57 0.39 4.88 0.00
C ILE A 57 0.91 5.85 -1.05
N ALA A 58 0.22 6.02 -2.18
CA ALA A 58 0.57 6.95 -3.25
C ALA A 58 0.70 8.41 -2.78
N LYS A 59 -0.05 8.82 -1.75
CA LYS A 59 -0.01 10.18 -1.19
C LYS A 59 1.23 10.44 -0.34
N HIS A 60 1.82 9.40 0.23
CA HIS A 60 2.93 9.53 1.17
C HIS A 60 4.28 9.28 0.47
N PRO A 61 5.33 10.08 0.75
CA PRO A 61 6.67 9.87 0.19
C PRO A 61 7.20 8.49 0.62
N LEU A 62 8.02 7.83 -0.22
CA LEU A 62 8.60 6.51 0.07
C LEU A 62 9.77 6.57 1.08
N THR A 63 9.60 7.35 2.14
CA THR A 63 10.59 7.59 3.18
C THR A 63 10.18 6.92 4.48
N THR A 64 11.07 6.93 5.47
CA THR A 64 10.71 6.50 6.82
C THR A 64 9.58 7.37 7.36
N HIS A 65 8.43 6.75 7.63
CA HIS A 65 7.31 7.42 8.27
C HIS A 65 7.42 7.35 9.79
N THR A 66 6.94 8.39 10.45
CA THR A 66 6.74 8.37 11.91
C THR A 66 5.57 7.47 12.28
N LYS A 67 5.53 7.02 13.54
CA LYS A 67 4.39 6.23 14.05
C LYS A 67 3.06 6.98 13.91
N GLU A 68 3.07 8.30 14.06
CA GLU A 68 1.89 9.15 13.93
C GLU A 68 1.38 9.19 12.49
N GLU A 69 2.26 9.37 11.51
CA GLU A 69 1.88 9.33 10.08
C GLU A 69 1.30 7.98 9.68
N VAL A 70 1.90 6.89 10.15
CA VAL A 70 1.37 5.53 9.91
C VAL A 70 0.01 5.36 10.58
N SER A 71 -0.15 5.83 11.82
CA SER A 71 -1.43 5.75 12.54
C SER A 71 -2.53 6.54 11.84
N LYS A 72 -2.20 7.71 11.30
CA LYS A 72 -3.12 8.56 10.53
C LYS A 72 -3.55 7.87 9.23
N ALA A 73 -2.61 7.40 8.42
CA ALA A 73 -2.90 6.65 7.20
C ALA A 73 -3.76 5.40 7.48
N PHE A 74 -3.50 4.69 8.57
CA PHE A 74 -4.32 3.54 9.00
C PHE A 74 -5.76 3.95 9.33
N THR A 75 -5.94 5.11 9.94
CA THR A 75 -7.26 5.64 10.28
C THR A 75 -8.01 6.05 9.02
N GLU A 76 -7.35 6.75 8.10
CA GLU A 76 -7.89 7.15 6.80
C GLU A 76 -8.31 5.93 5.97
N ILE A 77 -7.48 4.88 5.89
CA ILE A 77 -7.84 3.63 5.23
C ILE A 77 -9.09 3.00 5.86
N LYS A 78 -9.21 2.96 7.19
CA LYS A 78 -10.40 2.41 7.86
C LYS A 78 -11.66 3.19 7.53
N GLU A 79 -11.58 4.52 7.47
CA GLU A 79 -12.73 5.34 7.09
C GLU A 79 -13.12 5.12 5.62
N LEU A 80 -12.14 5.09 4.71
CA LEU A 80 -12.36 4.80 3.29
C LEU A 80 -13.00 3.42 3.09
N VAL A 81 -12.58 2.41 3.85
CA VAL A 81 -13.15 1.06 3.80
C VAL A 81 -14.59 1.03 4.34
N LYS A 82 -14.93 1.84 5.35
CA LYS A 82 -16.29 1.92 5.89
C LYS A 82 -17.27 2.57 4.91
N ILE A 83 -16.81 3.56 4.16
CA ILE A 83 -17.67 4.28 3.20
C ILE A 83 -17.72 3.61 1.83
N ASP A 84 -16.77 2.73 1.51
CA ASP A 84 -16.78 2.01 0.23
C ASP A 84 -17.89 0.95 0.23
N PRO A 85 -18.89 1.07 -0.67
CA PRO A 85 -20.04 0.17 -0.68
C PRO A 85 -19.67 -1.29 -1.00
N ARG A 86 -18.52 -1.53 -1.63
CA ARG A 86 -18.02 -2.89 -1.91
C ARG A 86 -17.49 -3.56 -0.65
N LEU A 87 -17.08 -2.77 0.34
CA LEU A 87 -16.39 -3.21 1.55
C LEU A 87 -17.19 -3.03 2.84
N GLY A 88 -18.34 -2.35 2.78
CA GLY A 88 -19.12 -1.96 3.96
C GLY A 88 -19.59 -3.11 4.85
N ASP A 89 -19.67 -4.34 4.32
CA ASP A 89 -20.06 -5.55 5.09
C ASP A 89 -18.88 -6.24 5.79
N LEU A 90 -17.63 -5.78 5.55
CA LEU A 90 -16.47 -6.42 6.14
C LEU A 90 -16.35 -6.10 7.64
N PRO A 91 -16.17 -7.12 8.50
CA PRO A 91 -15.95 -6.87 9.91
C PRO A 91 -14.66 -6.06 10.11
N MET A 92 -14.77 -4.97 10.87
CA MET A 92 -13.66 -4.03 11.10
C MET A 92 -12.42 -4.67 11.74
N GLU A 93 -12.61 -5.80 12.43
CA GLU A 93 -11.52 -6.62 12.94
C GLU A 93 -10.66 -7.21 11.79
N LYS A 94 -11.31 -7.78 10.77
CA LYS A 94 -10.63 -8.29 9.57
C LYS A 94 -9.97 -7.16 8.78
N VAL A 95 -10.65 -6.02 8.64
CA VAL A 95 -10.08 -4.81 8.02
C VAL A 95 -8.82 -4.38 8.77
N SER A 96 -8.88 -4.28 10.09
CA SER A 96 -7.72 -3.90 10.91
C SER A 96 -6.57 -4.89 10.80
N LYS A 97 -6.84 -6.20 10.78
CA LYS A 97 -5.84 -7.24 10.54
C LYS A 97 -5.21 -7.08 9.15
N ARG A 98 -6.03 -6.88 8.11
CA ARG A 98 -5.57 -6.73 6.73
C ARG A 98 -4.70 -5.50 6.52
N ILE A 99 -5.02 -4.37 7.17
CA ILE A 99 -4.17 -3.16 7.13
C ILE A 99 -2.81 -3.44 7.78
N LYS A 100 -2.77 -4.17 8.90
CA LYS A 100 -1.51 -4.58 9.55
C LYS A 100 -0.68 -5.50 8.65
N ASP A 101 -1.31 -6.49 8.01
CA ASP A 101 -0.62 -7.37 7.07
C ASP A 101 -0.07 -6.57 5.89
N MET A 102 -0.83 -5.62 5.35
CA MET A 102 -0.37 -4.72 4.29
C MET A 102 0.84 -3.89 4.71
N ALA A 103 0.87 -3.37 5.94
CA ALA A 103 2.03 -2.65 6.43
C ALA A 103 3.27 -3.55 6.60
N LEU A 104 3.10 -4.78 7.06
CA LEU A 104 4.18 -5.77 7.13
C LEU A 104 4.70 -6.12 5.72
N ILE A 105 3.80 -6.32 4.76
CA ILE A 105 4.15 -6.57 3.36
C ILE A 105 4.87 -5.36 2.77
N ALA A 106 4.38 -4.14 3.00
CA ALA A 106 5.03 -2.91 2.54
C ALA A 106 6.45 -2.78 3.09
N LEU A 107 6.66 -3.04 4.39
CA LEU A 107 7.99 -3.06 5.01
C LEU A 107 8.91 -4.11 4.39
N LYS A 108 8.39 -5.31 4.15
CA LYS A 108 9.12 -6.41 3.50
C LYS A 108 9.49 -6.06 2.06
N CYS A 109 8.58 -5.44 1.32
CA CYS A 109 8.80 -4.98 -0.05
C CYS A 109 9.82 -3.85 -0.10
N MET A 110 9.74 -2.86 0.79
CA MET A 110 10.77 -1.82 0.91
C MET A 110 12.15 -2.42 1.20
N LYS A 111 12.24 -3.39 2.11
CA LYS A 111 13.50 -4.09 2.41
C LYS A 111 14.06 -4.86 1.20
N ARG A 112 13.21 -5.44 0.36
CA ARG A 112 13.61 -6.12 -0.88
C ARG A 112 14.05 -5.14 -1.99
N LEU A 113 13.51 -3.93 -2.01
CA LEU A 113 13.82 -2.90 -3.01
C LEU A 113 15.02 -2.02 -2.63
N GLY A 114 15.37 -1.97 -1.34
CA GLY A 114 16.53 -1.25 -0.82
C GLY A 114 17.85 -2.03 -0.88
N ASN A 115 17.86 -3.24 -1.43
CA ASN A 115 19.02 -4.13 -1.53
C ASN A 115 19.36 -4.43 -2.99
#